data_AF-M7AV77-F1
#
_entry.id   AF-M7AV77-F1
#
_cell.length_a   1.000
_cell.length_b   1.000
_cell.length_c   1.000
_cell.angle_alpha   90.00
_cell.angle_beta   90.00
_cell.angle_gamma   90.00
#
_symmetry.space_group_name_H-M   'P 1'
#
loop_
_entity.id
_entity.type
_entity.pdbx_description
1 polymer ?
#
loop_
_entity_poly.entity_id
_entity_poly.type
_entity_poly.pdbx_seq_one_letter_code
_entity_poly.pdbx_strand_id
1 'polypeptide(L)'
;MNRTAELPLPPTTLLSYILRPFFRITCAGAIAMEPDQISAAVLTIVNTLRIIQQYVQYLQNWTRKRQQRDYYTEEDMDTEGMACGDWEVLVVLGQCEKTQDLMEQLEALQIISHVKHLQEGLYGMKTWSKSIIQKKEELQENLTTLFHAVVKVEQSTASVAKDVSLKIATVKTDIRRISGLVSDVTSLTDSLQALEDKVDKAEKKTVQNIGDLLTSSIDRTAKLRSFASDNSKRIEQIKITLSDLRGDFNKHSDRLLNLESNRAKVLKTVTFANDLKPKVYNLKKDFARLEPMINELTLRIGRLVDDILQREKEIVFLNEKLSNLTTVQTEIKDMKDEITKILDMN
;
A
#
# COMPACT_ATOMS: atom_id res chain seq x y z
N MET A 1 -62.97 -34.09 71.76
CA MET A 1 -62.18 -34.86 70.76
C MET A 1 -61.12 -33.94 70.18
N ASN A 2 -59.88 -34.20 70.59
CA ASN A 2 -58.54 -33.82 70.09
C ASN A 2 -58.30 -32.41 69.54
N ARG A 3 -57.91 -31.51 70.45
CA ARG A 3 -56.89 -30.48 70.17
C ARG A 3 -55.51 -31.12 70.36
N THR A 4 -54.78 -31.35 69.28
CA THR A 4 -53.32 -31.53 69.34
C THR A 4 -52.69 -30.15 69.43
N ALA A 5 -52.13 -29.83 70.59
CA ALA A 5 -51.31 -28.66 70.80
C ALA A 5 -49.95 -28.89 70.12
N GLU A 6 -49.68 -28.17 69.02
CA GLU A 6 -48.33 -28.04 68.49
C GLU A 6 -47.53 -27.12 69.43
N LEU A 7 -46.51 -27.68 70.07
CA LEU A 7 -45.50 -26.92 70.80
C LEU A 7 -44.79 -25.93 69.85
N PRO A 8 -44.46 -24.70 70.30
CA PRO A 8 -43.58 -23.83 69.54
C PRO A 8 -42.16 -24.43 69.53
N LEU A 9 -41.62 -24.62 68.33
CA LEU A 9 -40.25 -25.08 68.11
C LEU A 9 -39.23 -24.12 68.79
N PRO A 10 -38.12 -24.64 69.32
CA PRO A 10 -37.13 -23.83 70.00
C PRO A 10 -36.49 -22.78 69.05
N PRO A 11 -36.22 -21.55 69.53
CA PRO A 11 -35.76 -20.43 68.69
C PRO A 11 -34.42 -20.68 67.99
N THR A 12 -33.62 -21.63 68.47
CA THR A 12 -32.34 -22.04 67.88
C THR A 12 -32.48 -22.75 66.52
N THR A 13 -33.62 -23.39 66.24
CA THR A 13 -33.86 -24.10 64.96
C THR A 13 -34.39 -23.19 63.86
N LEU A 14 -35.03 -22.07 64.20
CA LEU A 14 -35.50 -21.07 63.23
C LEU A 14 -34.35 -20.21 62.69
N LEU A 15 -33.39 -19.84 63.54
CA LEU A 15 -32.19 -19.10 63.15
C LEU A 15 -31.33 -19.86 62.14
N SER A 16 -31.20 -21.19 62.28
CA SER A 16 -30.42 -22.01 61.36
C SER A 16 -31.09 -22.21 59.98
N TYR A 17 -32.42 -22.18 59.92
CA TYR A 17 -33.18 -22.21 58.66
C TYR A 17 -33.17 -20.86 57.94
N ILE A 18 -33.17 -19.75 58.67
CA ILE A 18 -33.19 -18.39 58.09
C ILE A 18 -31.79 -17.93 57.64
N LEU A 19 -30.71 -18.36 58.31
CA LEU A 19 -29.34 -17.95 58.00
C LEU A 19 -28.63 -18.81 56.93
N ARG A 20 -29.19 -19.97 56.56
CA ARG A 20 -28.60 -20.89 55.56
C ARG A 20 -28.35 -20.28 54.17
N PRO A 21 -29.19 -19.37 53.63
CA PRO A 21 -28.94 -18.74 52.33
C PRO A 21 -27.78 -17.73 52.37
N PHE A 22 -27.48 -17.14 53.54
CA PHE A 22 -26.50 -16.05 53.67
C PHE A 22 -25.04 -16.54 53.61
N PHE A 23 -24.79 -17.81 53.92
CA PHE A 23 -23.43 -18.38 53.95
C PHE A 23 -22.84 -18.76 52.59
N ARG A 24 -23.59 -18.65 51.49
CA ARG A 24 -23.13 -19.05 50.14
C ARG A 24 -22.67 -17.91 49.22
N ILE A 25 -22.72 -16.65 49.65
CA ILE A 25 -22.30 -15.51 48.83
C ILE A 25 -20.90 -15.04 49.28
N THR A 26 -19.86 -15.77 48.88
CA THR A 26 -18.47 -15.29 48.99
C THR A 26 -18.15 -14.36 47.82
N CYS A 27 -17.29 -13.34 48.02
CA CYS A 27 -16.91 -12.34 47.00
C CYS A 27 -16.43 -12.96 45.67
N ALA A 28 -15.89 -14.17 45.68
CA ALA A 28 -15.47 -14.91 44.47
C ALA A 28 -16.64 -15.48 43.63
N GLY A 29 -17.80 -15.75 44.24
CA GLY A 29 -18.98 -16.29 43.54
C GLY A 29 -19.82 -15.22 42.84
N ALA A 30 -19.78 -13.98 43.33
CA ALA A 30 -20.55 -12.87 42.78
C ALA A 30 -20.05 -12.39 41.39
N ILE A 31 -18.80 -12.69 41.03
CA ILE A 31 -18.19 -12.32 39.74
C ILE A 31 -18.63 -13.25 38.60
N ALA A 32 -19.14 -14.45 38.93
CA ALA A 32 -19.54 -15.48 37.96
C ALA A 32 -21.08 -15.62 37.79
N MET A 33 -21.89 -14.80 38.48
CA MET A 33 -23.35 -14.86 38.40
C MET A 33 -23.91 -13.95 37.31
N GLU A 34 -24.84 -14.47 36.51
CA GLU A 34 -25.58 -13.65 35.54
C GLU A 34 -26.48 -12.61 36.25
N PRO A 35 -26.76 -11.45 35.62
CA PRO A 35 -27.53 -10.36 36.21
C PRO A 35 -28.90 -10.76 36.79
N ASP A 36 -29.57 -11.73 36.16
CA ASP A 36 -30.89 -12.22 36.59
C ASP A 36 -30.81 -13.00 37.91
N GLN A 37 -29.71 -13.73 38.13
CA GLN A 37 -29.47 -14.47 39.37
C GLN A 37 -29.14 -13.53 40.54
N ILE A 38 -28.43 -12.43 40.27
CA ILE A 38 -28.15 -11.38 41.25
C ILE A 38 -29.47 -10.71 41.67
N SER A 39 -30.34 -10.39 40.72
CA SER A 39 -31.65 -9.78 40.98
C SER A 39 -32.54 -10.68 41.87
N ALA A 40 -32.60 -11.98 41.58
CA ALA A 40 -33.35 -12.95 42.37
C ALA A 40 -32.80 -13.12 43.81
N ALA A 41 -31.48 -13.13 43.97
CA ALA A 41 -30.82 -13.21 45.27
C ALA A 41 -31.12 -11.96 46.13
N VAL A 42 -31.02 -10.76 45.54
CA VAL A 42 -31.34 -9.50 46.22
C VAL A 42 -32.81 -9.47 46.66
N LEU A 43 -33.75 -9.88 45.80
CA LEU A 43 -35.18 -9.93 46.14
C LEU A 43 -35.47 -10.88 47.32
N THR A 44 -34.78 -12.01 47.38
CA THR A 44 -34.91 -13.00 48.47
C THR A 44 -34.38 -12.45 49.80
N ILE A 45 -33.27 -11.71 49.77
CA ILE A 45 -32.71 -11.02 50.95
C ILE A 45 -33.67 -9.92 51.44
N VAL A 46 -34.25 -9.13 50.54
CA VAL A 46 -35.21 -8.08 50.91
C VAL A 46 -36.48 -8.68 51.55
N ASN A 47 -37.00 -9.78 51.00
CA ASN A 47 -38.18 -10.46 51.55
C ASN A 47 -37.92 -11.06 52.94
N THR A 48 -36.74 -11.66 53.16
CA THR A 48 -36.38 -12.21 54.47
C THR A 48 -36.18 -11.12 55.53
N LEU A 49 -35.58 -9.99 55.17
CA LEU A 49 -35.46 -8.83 56.05
C LEU A 49 -36.82 -8.26 56.46
N ARG A 50 -37.79 -8.21 55.55
CA ARG A 50 -39.15 -7.74 55.85
C ARG A 50 -39.88 -8.63 56.87
N ILE A 51 -39.70 -9.95 56.78
CA ILE A 51 -40.28 -10.91 57.74
C ILE A 51 -39.63 -10.73 59.13
N ILE A 52 -38.31 -10.55 59.18
CA ILE A 52 -37.59 -10.28 60.43
C ILE A 52 -38.08 -8.98 61.05
N GLN A 53 -38.28 -7.93 60.25
CA GLN A 53 -38.77 -6.64 60.73
C GLN A 53 -40.19 -6.75 61.33
N GLN A 54 -41.09 -7.50 60.69
CA GLN A 54 -42.43 -7.79 61.24
C GLN A 54 -42.37 -8.56 62.56
N TYR A 55 -41.44 -9.51 62.69
CA TYR A 55 -41.25 -10.28 63.92
C TYR A 55 -40.71 -9.42 65.06
N VAL A 56 -39.79 -8.49 64.77
CA VAL A 56 -39.29 -7.51 65.74
C VAL A 56 -40.42 -6.58 66.19
N GLN A 57 -41.24 -6.09 65.26
CA GLN A 57 -42.41 -5.26 65.59
C GLN A 57 -43.41 -6.01 66.50
N TYR A 58 -43.63 -7.30 66.24
CA TYR A 58 -44.46 -8.18 67.05
C TYR A 58 -43.92 -8.31 68.49
N LEU A 59 -42.59 -8.51 68.65
CA LEU A 59 -41.94 -8.57 69.96
C LEU A 59 -42.01 -7.23 70.72
N GLN A 60 -41.90 -6.10 70.03
CA GLN A 60 -42.08 -4.76 70.63
C GLN A 60 -43.52 -4.53 71.12
N ASN A 61 -44.53 -4.99 70.38
CA ASN A 61 -45.93 -4.94 70.83
C ASN A 61 -46.21 -5.91 71.99
N TRP A 62 -45.55 -7.07 72.03
CA TRP A 62 -45.67 -8.03 73.12
C TRP A 62 -45.06 -7.50 74.43
N THR A 63 -43.92 -6.80 74.35
CA THR A 63 -43.28 -6.16 75.51
C THR A 63 -44.08 -4.97 76.03
N ARG A 64 -44.65 -4.14 75.15
CA ARG A 64 -45.58 -3.05 75.54
C ARG A 64 -46.82 -3.57 76.27
N LYS A 65 -47.35 -4.75 75.87
CA LYS A 65 -48.47 -5.42 76.57
C LYS A 65 -48.09 -6.02 77.93
N ARG A 66 -46.81 -6.28 78.22
CA ARG A 66 -46.36 -6.65 79.57
C ARG A 66 -46.24 -5.45 80.50
N GLN A 67 -45.77 -4.29 80.01
CA GLN A 67 -45.71 -3.07 80.82
C GLN A 67 -47.09 -2.53 81.26
N GLN A 68 -48.18 -2.87 80.56
CA GLN A 68 -49.55 -2.55 80.99
C GLN A 68 -50.13 -3.52 82.04
N ARG A 69 -49.46 -4.65 82.35
CA ARG A 69 -49.96 -5.65 83.29
C ARG A 69 -49.42 -5.50 84.72
N ASP A 70 -48.38 -4.68 84.92
CA ASP A 70 -47.76 -4.41 86.23
C ASP A 70 -48.12 -3.01 86.77
N TYR A 71 -49.35 -2.52 86.52
CA TYR A 71 -49.85 -1.21 87.01
C TYR A 71 -51.09 -1.31 87.92
N TYR A 72 -51.26 -2.43 88.64
CA TYR A 72 -52.22 -2.54 89.75
C TYR A 72 -51.69 -3.56 90.77
N THR A 73 -50.81 -3.12 91.67
CA THR A 73 -50.63 -3.64 93.05
C THR A 73 -49.41 -2.96 93.65
N GLU A 74 -49.65 -1.81 94.28
CA GLU A 74 -48.89 -1.32 95.43
C GLU A 74 -49.92 -0.53 96.26
N GLU A 75 -50.68 -1.29 97.05
CA GLU A 75 -51.44 -0.78 98.20
C GLU A 75 -50.41 -0.34 99.25
N ASP A 76 -50.10 0.95 99.31
CA ASP A 76 -49.45 1.54 100.48
C ASP A 76 -50.51 1.70 101.58
N MET A 77 -50.51 0.70 102.47
CA MET A 77 -51.20 0.67 103.74
C MET A 77 -50.47 1.58 104.74
N ASP A 78 -50.80 2.88 104.76
CA ASP A 78 -50.46 3.73 105.89
C ASP A 78 -51.33 3.36 107.09
N THR A 79 -50.68 2.69 108.02
CA THR A 79 -51.23 2.22 109.29
C THR A 79 -50.96 3.31 110.34
N GLU A 80 -51.79 4.36 110.37
CA GLU A 80 -51.77 5.36 111.45
C GLU A 80 -52.91 5.13 112.45
N GLY A 81 -52.53 4.67 113.64
CA GLY A 81 -53.04 5.19 114.92
C GLY A 81 -54.52 5.04 115.26
N MET A 82 -54.94 3.85 115.69
CA MET A 82 -56.11 3.71 116.56
C MET A 82 -55.71 4.04 118.01
N ALA A 83 -55.98 5.25 118.46
CA ALA A 83 -56.12 5.57 119.89
C ALA A 83 -57.60 5.36 120.26
N CYS A 84 -57.87 4.34 121.06
CA CYS A 84 -59.16 4.04 121.70
C CYS A 84 -58.81 3.43 123.06
N GLY A 85 -59.32 3.85 124.22
CA GLY A 85 -60.27 4.90 124.53
C GLY A 85 -60.24 5.12 126.05
N ASP A 86 -60.59 6.33 126.48
CA ASP A 86 -61.00 6.60 127.85
C ASP A 86 -62.41 6.01 128.08
N TRP A 87 -62.71 5.70 129.35
CA TRP A 87 -63.84 4.98 129.94
C TRP A 87 -63.49 3.50 130.23
N GLU A 88 -63.39 3.04 131.48
CA GLU A 88 -64.14 3.41 132.67
C GLU A 88 -63.31 3.32 133.96
N VAL A 89 -63.45 4.34 134.80
CA VAL A 89 -63.00 4.39 136.19
C VAL A 89 -63.69 3.28 136.99
N LEU A 90 -63.05 2.11 137.17
CA LEU A 90 -62.96 1.38 138.44
C LEU A 90 -62.20 0.04 138.33
N VAL A 91 -61.14 -0.08 139.13
CA VAL A 91 -60.54 -1.33 139.68
C VAL A 91 -59.50 -2.07 138.81
N VAL A 92 -58.29 -1.52 138.86
CA VAL A 92 -56.99 -2.17 138.65
C VAL A 92 -56.58 -2.93 139.93
N LEU A 93 -55.69 -3.93 139.77
CA LEU A 93 -54.86 -4.64 140.79
C LEU A 93 -55.13 -6.16 140.96
N GLY A 94 -55.24 -6.88 139.85
CA GLY A 94 -55.14 -8.36 139.81
C GLY A 94 -54.58 -8.94 138.49
N GLN A 95 -54.02 -8.10 137.61
CA GLN A 95 -53.61 -8.48 136.24
C GLN A 95 -52.09 -8.64 136.03
N CYS A 96 -51.26 -8.63 137.09
CA CYS A 96 -49.80 -8.79 136.96
C CYS A 96 -49.32 -10.24 136.78
N GLU A 97 -50.19 -11.26 136.79
CA GLU A 97 -49.80 -12.65 136.48
C GLU A 97 -50.02 -13.02 135.01
N LYS A 98 -50.94 -12.36 134.28
CA LYS A 98 -51.27 -12.70 132.88
C LYS A 98 -50.25 -12.17 131.88
N THR A 99 -49.52 -11.11 132.21
CA THR A 99 -48.47 -10.54 131.35
C THR A 99 -47.15 -11.33 131.44
N GLN A 100 -46.92 -12.07 132.52
CA GLN A 100 -45.76 -12.97 132.68
C GLN A 100 -45.94 -14.25 131.85
N ASP A 101 -47.15 -14.83 131.87
CA ASP A 101 -47.50 -16.07 131.16
C ASP A 101 -47.50 -15.89 129.62
N LEU A 102 -47.87 -14.69 129.14
CA LEU A 102 -47.74 -14.32 127.72
C LEU A 102 -46.29 -14.13 127.29
N MET A 103 -45.39 -13.73 128.20
CA MET A 103 -43.97 -13.54 127.90
C MET A 103 -43.23 -14.89 127.76
N GLU A 104 -43.55 -15.87 128.62
CA GLU A 104 -43.01 -17.24 128.52
C GLU A 104 -43.56 -18.01 127.31
N GLN A 105 -44.84 -17.82 126.93
CA GLN A 105 -45.38 -18.40 125.69
C GLN A 105 -44.74 -17.81 124.42
N LEU A 106 -44.37 -16.52 124.44
CA LEU A 106 -43.70 -15.86 123.31
C LEU A 106 -42.27 -16.37 123.10
N GLU A 107 -41.59 -16.74 124.18
CA GLU A 107 -40.26 -17.35 124.18
C GLU A 107 -40.33 -18.83 123.74
N ALA A 108 -41.34 -19.58 124.21
CA ALA A 108 -41.59 -20.97 123.79
C ALA A 108 -42.01 -21.10 122.31
N LEU A 109 -42.71 -20.11 121.74
CA LEU A 109 -43.13 -20.07 120.34
C LEU A 109 -42.05 -19.54 119.38
N GLN A 110 -40.85 -19.21 119.87
CA GLN A 110 -39.74 -18.70 119.05
C GLN A 110 -40.10 -17.45 118.19
N ILE A 111 -41.13 -16.70 118.57
CA ILE A 111 -41.67 -15.59 117.75
C ILE A 111 -40.64 -14.46 117.62
N ILE A 112 -39.88 -14.18 118.68
CA ILE A 112 -38.82 -13.16 118.69
C ILE A 112 -37.70 -13.51 117.70
N SER A 113 -37.29 -14.78 117.60
CA SER A 113 -36.32 -15.21 116.59
C SER A 113 -36.86 -15.12 115.17
N HIS A 114 -38.15 -15.38 114.96
CA HIS A 114 -38.79 -15.20 113.65
C HIS A 114 -38.85 -13.73 113.23
N VAL A 115 -39.20 -12.81 114.15
CA VAL A 115 -39.19 -11.36 113.88
C VAL A 115 -37.78 -10.86 113.58
N LYS A 116 -36.77 -11.33 114.31
CA LYS A 116 -35.37 -10.97 114.06
C LYS A 116 -34.87 -11.48 112.71
N HIS A 117 -35.18 -12.73 112.37
CA HIS A 117 -34.86 -13.30 111.05
C HIS A 117 -35.63 -12.58 109.92
N LEU A 118 -36.88 -12.17 110.17
CA LEU A 118 -37.66 -11.37 109.22
C LEU A 118 -37.04 -9.98 109.02
N GLN A 119 -36.56 -9.34 110.09
CA GLN A 119 -35.91 -8.03 110.05
C GLN A 119 -34.54 -8.09 109.33
N GLU A 120 -33.76 -9.14 109.57
CA GLU A 120 -32.54 -9.46 108.82
C GLU A 120 -32.84 -9.73 107.34
N GLY A 121 -33.92 -10.48 107.06
CA GLY A 121 -34.44 -10.70 105.71
C GLY A 121 -34.88 -9.40 105.02
N LEU A 122 -35.55 -8.51 105.73
CA LEU A 122 -35.97 -7.18 105.25
C LEU A 122 -34.77 -6.29 104.93
N TYR A 123 -33.73 -6.32 105.77
CA TYR A 123 -32.50 -5.59 105.52
C TYR A 123 -31.74 -6.15 104.30
N GLY A 124 -31.66 -7.47 104.17
CA GLY A 124 -31.13 -8.15 102.99
C GLY A 124 -31.90 -7.80 101.72
N MET A 125 -33.22 -7.81 101.78
CA MET A 125 -34.11 -7.47 100.67
C MET A 125 -34.01 -5.99 100.28
N LYS A 126 -33.86 -5.07 101.24
CA LYS A 126 -33.61 -3.64 101.00
C LYS A 126 -32.27 -3.40 100.31
N THR A 127 -31.23 -4.13 100.69
CA THR A 127 -29.90 -4.06 100.05
C THR A 127 -29.94 -4.63 98.64
N TRP A 128 -30.62 -5.76 98.44
CA TRP A 128 -30.83 -6.37 97.13
C TRP A 128 -31.65 -5.47 96.19
N SER A 129 -32.72 -4.85 96.71
CA SER A 129 -33.53 -3.87 95.97
C SER A 129 -32.70 -2.68 95.49
N LYS A 130 -31.85 -2.09 96.35
CA LYS A 130 -30.91 -1.03 95.94
C LYS A 130 -29.96 -1.48 94.84
N SER A 131 -29.41 -2.70 94.94
CA SER A 131 -28.53 -3.26 93.90
C SER A 131 -29.27 -3.49 92.58
N ILE A 132 -30.54 -3.90 92.62
CA ILE A 132 -31.40 -4.01 91.43
C ILE A 132 -31.66 -2.66 90.79
N ILE A 133 -32.00 -1.64 91.59
CA ILE A 133 -32.26 -0.28 91.09
C ILE A 133 -31.00 0.27 90.41
N GLN A 134 -29.84 0.13 91.05
CA GLN A 134 -28.56 0.55 90.46
C GLN A 134 -28.25 -0.21 89.17
N LYS A 135 -28.44 -1.54 89.15
CA LYS A 135 -28.28 -2.33 87.92
C LYS A 135 -29.24 -1.89 86.82
N LYS A 136 -30.49 -1.55 87.16
CA LYS A 136 -31.48 -1.04 86.20
C LYS A 136 -31.02 0.28 85.59
N GLU A 137 -30.50 1.20 86.41
CA GLU A 137 -29.97 2.49 85.96
C GLU A 137 -28.77 2.30 85.03
N GLU A 138 -27.80 1.45 85.41
CA GLU A 138 -26.64 1.12 84.57
C GLU A 138 -27.06 0.45 83.25
N LEU A 139 -28.04 -0.46 83.28
CA LEU A 139 -28.57 -1.08 82.07
C LEU A 139 -29.25 -0.06 81.16
N GLN A 140 -29.94 0.92 81.74
CA GLN A 140 -30.62 1.98 81.01
C GLN A 140 -29.62 2.92 80.34
N GLU A 141 -28.52 3.28 81.00
CA GLU A 141 -27.42 4.08 80.44
C GLU A 141 -26.67 3.34 79.32
N ASN A 142 -26.42 2.04 79.49
CA ASN A 142 -25.84 1.20 78.44
C ASN A 142 -26.78 1.10 77.23
N LEU A 143 -28.09 0.98 77.46
CA LEU A 143 -29.09 0.91 76.39
C LEU A 143 -29.16 2.23 75.59
N THR A 144 -29.10 3.39 76.25
CA THR A 144 -29.07 4.69 75.54
C THR A 144 -27.78 4.87 74.74
N THR A 145 -26.64 4.47 75.31
CA THR A 145 -25.34 4.49 74.62
C THR A 145 -25.35 3.59 73.39
N LEU A 146 -25.90 2.38 73.50
CA LEU A 146 -26.07 1.45 72.39
C LEU A 146 -26.98 2.03 71.31
N PHE A 147 -28.11 2.63 71.67
CA PHE A 147 -28.99 3.29 70.69
C PHE A 147 -28.27 4.38 69.90
N HIS A 148 -27.50 5.23 70.58
CA HIS A 148 -26.74 6.28 69.90
C HIS A 148 -25.67 5.68 68.96
N ALA A 149 -24.99 4.60 69.36
CA ALA A 149 -24.03 3.91 68.52
C ALA A 149 -24.69 3.29 67.27
N VAL A 150 -25.88 2.67 67.42
CA VAL A 150 -26.66 2.12 66.31
C VAL A 150 -27.09 3.23 65.34
N VAL A 151 -27.60 4.35 65.84
CA VAL A 151 -27.98 5.51 65.01
C VAL A 151 -26.77 6.07 64.25
N LYS A 152 -25.60 6.15 64.90
CA LYS A 152 -24.35 6.60 64.26
C LYS A 152 -23.92 5.64 63.14
N VAL A 153 -24.04 4.33 63.37
CA VAL A 153 -23.75 3.30 62.34
C VAL A 153 -24.73 3.41 61.19
N GLU A 154 -26.04 3.57 61.44
CA GLU A 154 -27.06 3.78 60.40
C GLU A 154 -26.75 5.01 59.55
N GLN A 155 -26.46 6.16 60.18
CA GLN A 155 -26.10 7.39 59.47
C GLN A 155 -24.84 7.21 58.62
N SER A 156 -23.80 6.58 59.17
CA SER A 156 -22.56 6.31 58.42
C SER A 156 -22.81 5.36 57.24
N THR A 157 -23.62 4.32 57.43
CA THR A 157 -23.98 3.34 56.41
C THR A 157 -24.80 3.98 55.30
N ALA A 158 -25.75 4.86 55.65
CA ALA A 158 -26.52 5.64 54.69
C ALA A 158 -25.63 6.59 53.87
N SER A 159 -24.66 7.24 54.50
CA SER A 159 -23.68 8.10 53.81
C SER A 159 -22.80 7.32 52.84
N VAL A 160 -22.28 6.16 53.27
CA VAL A 160 -21.46 5.28 52.43
C VAL A 160 -22.29 4.75 51.25
N ALA A 161 -23.54 4.33 51.49
CA ALA A 161 -24.43 3.89 50.42
C ALA A 161 -24.68 5.00 49.37
N LYS A 162 -24.79 6.26 49.82
CA LYS A 162 -24.92 7.42 48.93
C LYS A 162 -23.66 7.66 48.10
N ASP A 163 -22.47 7.61 48.70
CA ASP A 163 -21.19 7.75 47.97
C ASP A 163 -20.99 6.64 46.93
N VAL A 164 -21.27 5.39 47.30
CA VAL A 164 -21.21 4.25 46.39
C VAL A 164 -22.19 4.43 45.24
N SER A 165 -23.41 4.90 45.50
CA SER A 165 -24.40 5.16 44.45
C SER A 165 -23.94 6.23 43.46
N LEU A 166 -23.28 7.29 43.94
CA LEU A 166 -22.71 8.34 43.08
C LEU A 166 -21.57 7.78 42.22
N LYS A 167 -20.64 7.02 42.80
CA LYS A 167 -19.54 6.38 42.04
C LYS A 167 -20.05 5.42 40.97
N ILE A 168 -21.09 4.63 41.27
CA ILE A 168 -21.74 3.75 40.28
C ILE A 168 -22.32 4.58 39.13
N ALA A 169 -22.95 5.73 39.42
CA ALA A 169 -23.49 6.60 38.37
C ALA A 169 -22.38 7.18 37.47
N THR A 170 -21.24 7.56 38.03
CA THR A 170 -20.05 8.00 37.28
C THR A 170 -19.52 6.88 36.39
N VAL A 171 -19.27 5.69 36.95
CA VAL A 171 -18.78 4.52 36.20
C VAL A 171 -19.74 4.14 35.07
N LYS A 172 -21.06 4.19 35.31
CA LYS A 172 -22.07 3.92 34.29
C LYS A 172 -22.03 4.92 33.13
N THR A 173 -21.67 6.17 33.41
CA THR A 173 -21.51 7.20 32.39
C THR A 173 -20.24 6.95 31.57
N ASP A 174 -19.14 6.60 32.23
CA ASP A 174 -17.88 6.25 31.56
C ASP A 174 -18.03 5.02 30.67
N ILE A 175 -18.72 3.98 31.14
CA ILE A 175 -19.03 2.79 30.34
C ILE A 175 -19.76 3.17 29.05
N ARG A 176 -20.78 4.04 29.11
CA ARG A 176 -21.49 4.49 27.89
C ARG A 176 -20.58 5.24 26.93
N ARG A 177 -19.72 6.12 27.45
CA ARG A 177 -18.77 6.87 26.64
C ARG A 177 -17.75 5.94 25.97
N ILE A 178 -17.24 4.95 26.69
CA ILE A 178 -16.35 3.91 26.16
C ILE A 178 -17.06 3.09 25.08
N SER A 179 -18.31 2.70 25.28
CA SER A 179 -19.08 1.99 24.24
C SER A 179 -19.24 2.80 22.96
N GLY A 180 -19.44 4.12 23.06
CA GLY A 180 -19.45 5.01 21.89
C GLY A 180 -18.11 5.01 21.14
N LEU A 181 -17.01 5.17 21.89
CA LEU A 181 -15.64 5.11 21.33
C LEU A 181 -15.35 3.76 20.64
N VAL A 182 -15.82 2.64 21.20
CA VAL A 182 -15.66 1.31 20.57
C VAL A 182 -16.36 1.26 19.21
N SER A 183 -17.55 1.83 19.09
CA SER A 183 -18.26 1.94 17.81
C SER A 183 -17.47 2.78 16.80
N ASP A 184 -16.96 3.93 17.22
CA ASP A 184 -16.15 4.81 16.36
C ASP A 184 -14.87 4.10 15.88
N VAL A 185 -14.17 3.41 16.77
CA VAL A 185 -12.97 2.61 16.43
C VAL A 185 -13.29 1.49 15.44
N THR A 186 -14.45 0.86 15.56
CA THR A 186 -14.90 -0.17 14.61
C THR A 186 -15.12 0.44 13.22
N SER A 187 -15.82 1.58 13.14
CA SER A 187 -16.04 2.28 11.86
C SER A 187 -14.75 2.77 11.21
N LEU A 188 -13.78 3.19 12.03
CA LEU A 188 -12.45 3.59 11.57
C LEU A 188 -11.67 2.39 11.02
N THR A 189 -11.80 1.23 11.66
CA THR A 189 -11.19 -0.02 11.19
C THR A 189 -11.74 -0.43 9.83
N ASP A 190 -13.07 -0.38 9.64
CA ASP A 190 -13.70 -0.68 8.35
C ASP A 190 -13.24 0.30 7.25
N SER A 191 -13.14 1.59 7.60
CA SER A 191 -12.66 2.62 6.68
C SER A 191 -11.19 2.42 6.30
N LEU A 192 -10.35 1.98 7.25
CA LEU A 192 -8.95 1.67 7.03
C LEU A 192 -8.80 0.45 6.10
N GLN A 193 -9.60 -0.59 6.30
CA GLN A 193 -9.60 -1.76 5.42
C GLN A 193 -10.01 -1.39 3.98
N ALA A 194 -11.05 -0.57 3.83
CA ALA A 194 -11.48 -0.10 2.51
C ALA A 194 -10.44 0.81 1.83
N LEU A 195 -9.65 1.55 2.61
CA LEU A 195 -8.55 2.35 2.09
C LEU A 195 -7.38 1.46 1.65
N GLU A 196 -7.04 0.45 2.44
CA GLU A 196 -6.03 -0.56 2.12
C GLU A 196 -6.36 -1.25 0.79
N ASP A 197 -7.59 -1.75 0.61
CA ASP A 197 -8.03 -2.38 -0.64
C ASP A 197 -7.91 -1.45 -1.87
N LYS A 198 -8.20 -0.16 -1.68
CA LYS A 198 -8.07 0.86 -2.74
C LYS A 198 -6.62 1.12 -3.10
N VAL A 199 -5.73 1.18 -2.10
CA VAL A 199 -4.28 1.33 -2.31
C VAL A 199 -3.75 0.12 -3.07
N ASP A 200 -4.13 -1.08 -2.64
CA ASP A 200 -3.75 -2.35 -3.26
C ASP A 200 -4.16 -2.43 -4.74
N LYS A 201 -5.39 -2.01 -5.03
CA LYS A 201 -5.92 -1.93 -6.41
C LYS A 201 -5.20 -0.85 -7.23
N ALA A 202 -4.93 0.30 -6.64
CA ALA A 202 -4.22 1.39 -7.31
C ALA A 202 -2.77 1.02 -7.63
N GLU A 203 -2.09 0.32 -6.73
CA GLU A 203 -0.75 -0.20 -6.92
C GLU A 203 -0.72 -1.21 -8.07
N LYS A 204 -1.59 -2.23 -8.04
CA LYS A 204 -1.71 -3.23 -9.12
C LYS A 204 -1.95 -2.59 -10.48
N LYS A 205 -2.85 -1.61 -10.56
CA LYS A 205 -3.13 -0.88 -11.81
C LYS A 205 -1.94 -0.05 -12.27
N THR A 206 -1.21 0.58 -11.36
CA THR A 206 -0.03 1.39 -11.68
C THR A 206 1.10 0.51 -12.21
N VAL A 207 1.37 -0.62 -11.56
CA VAL A 207 2.35 -1.63 -12.02
C VAL A 207 1.99 -2.12 -13.42
N GLN A 208 0.72 -2.46 -13.67
CA GLN A 208 0.27 -2.89 -14.99
C GLN A 208 0.45 -1.82 -16.07
N ASN A 209 0.03 -0.58 -15.80
CA ASN A 209 0.21 0.53 -16.74
C ASN A 209 1.68 0.79 -17.06
N ILE A 210 2.57 0.73 -16.06
CA ILE A 210 4.02 0.86 -16.26
C ILE A 210 4.54 -0.29 -17.11
N GLY A 211 4.11 -1.53 -16.83
CA GLY A 211 4.48 -2.71 -17.62
C GLY A 211 4.09 -2.60 -19.09
N ASP A 212 2.87 -2.15 -19.37
CA ASP A 212 2.37 -1.97 -20.73
C ASP A 212 3.15 -0.87 -21.48
N LEU A 213 3.43 0.26 -20.81
CA LEU A 213 4.24 1.35 -21.37
C LEU A 213 5.67 0.92 -21.67
N LEU A 214 6.31 0.16 -20.76
CA LEU A 214 7.65 -0.37 -20.96
C LEU A 214 7.69 -1.36 -22.12
N THR A 215 6.73 -2.26 -22.21
CA THR A 215 6.62 -3.23 -23.31
C THR A 215 6.48 -2.52 -24.66
N SER A 216 5.59 -1.53 -24.74
CA SER A 216 5.41 -0.72 -25.96
C SER A 216 6.68 0.06 -26.34
N SER A 217 7.37 0.62 -25.35
CA SER A 217 8.63 1.36 -25.55
C SER A 217 9.76 0.45 -26.05
N ILE A 218 9.88 -0.75 -25.49
CA ILE A 218 10.86 -1.77 -25.91
C ILE A 218 10.59 -2.19 -27.36
N ASP A 219 9.34 -2.51 -27.71
CA ASP A 219 8.96 -2.89 -29.08
C ASP A 219 9.26 -1.78 -30.09
N ARG A 220 8.94 -0.53 -29.74
CA ARG A 220 9.24 0.63 -30.58
C ARG A 220 10.73 0.83 -30.76
N THR A 221 11.51 0.67 -29.69
CA THR A 221 12.96 0.78 -29.71
C THR A 221 13.60 -0.32 -30.55
N ALA A 222 13.09 -1.55 -30.47
CA ALA A 222 13.53 -2.67 -31.30
C ALA A 222 13.29 -2.41 -32.80
N LYS A 223 12.09 -1.91 -33.16
CA LYS A 223 11.76 -1.51 -34.53
C LYS A 223 12.67 -0.38 -35.04
N LEU A 224 12.89 0.65 -34.22
CA LEU A 224 13.82 1.74 -34.56
C LEU A 224 15.24 1.25 -34.79
N ARG A 225 15.73 0.34 -33.94
CA ARG A 225 17.06 -0.27 -34.08
C ARG A 225 17.18 -1.06 -35.39
N SER A 226 16.13 -1.80 -35.77
CA SER A 226 16.06 -2.51 -37.05
C SER A 226 16.16 -1.53 -38.22
N PHE A 227 15.34 -0.48 -38.24
CA PHE A 227 15.38 0.53 -39.31
C PHE A 227 16.72 1.27 -39.38
N ALA A 228 17.33 1.60 -38.24
CA ALA A 228 18.65 2.22 -38.21
C ALA A 228 19.73 1.29 -38.82
N SER A 229 19.68 0.00 -38.52
CA SER A 229 20.58 -1.01 -39.10
C SER A 229 20.40 -1.13 -40.61
N ASP A 230 19.15 -1.21 -41.09
CA ASP A 230 18.86 -1.31 -42.53
C ASP A 230 19.26 -0.03 -43.28
N ASN A 231 19.01 1.14 -42.70
CA ASN A 231 19.46 2.41 -43.27
C ASN A 231 20.98 2.51 -43.34
N SER A 232 21.70 2.05 -42.31
CA SER A 232 23.16 1.99 -42.33
C SER A 232 23.68 1.12 -43.46
N LYS A 233 23.09 -0.06 -43.70
CA LYS A 233 23.43 -0.93 -44.83
C LYS A 233 23.17 -0.25 -46.18
N ARG A 234 22.02 0.42 -46.34
CA ARG A 234 21.67 1.16 -47.57
C ARG A 234 22.63 2.32 -47.84
N ILE A 235 23.03 3.06 -46.80
CA ILE A 235 24.02 4.13 -46.92
C ILE A 235 25.36 3.58 -47.42
N GLU A 236 25.82 2.44 -46.90
CA GLU A 236 27.05 1.83 -47.40
C GLU A 236 26.93 1.33 -48.84
N GLN A 237 25.79 0.76 -49.23
CA GLN A 237 25.54 0.43 -50.63
C GLN A 237 25.58 1.66 -51.54
N ILE A 238 24.97 2.77 -51.13
CA ILE A 238 25.01 4.05 -51.88
C ILE A 238 26.45 4.57 -51.99
N LYS A 239 27.25 4.43 -50.94
CA LYS A 239 28.65 4.87 -50.94
C LYS A 239 29.50 4.07 -51.93
N ILE A 240 29.27 2.76 -52.03
CA ILE A 240 29.92 1.89 -53.02
C ILE A 240 29.52 2.34 -54.43
N THR A 241 28.21 2.44 -54.72
CA THR A 241 27.74 2.82 -56.06
C THR A 241 28.18 4.24 -56.47
N LEU A 242 28.27 5.17 -55.52
CA LEU A 242 28.83 6.51 -55.77
C LEU A 242 30.30 6.45 -56.17
N SER A 243 31.07 5.58 -55.51
CA SER A 243 32.50 5.39 -55.81
C SER A 243 32.69 4.79 -57.20
N ASP A 244 31.88 3.78 -57.56
CA ASP A 244 31.89 3.16 -58.89
C ASP A 244 31.51 4.18 -59.98
N LEU A 245 30.41 4.92 -59.79
CA LEU A 245 29.95 5.93 -60.74
C LEU A 245 30.99 7.03 -60.95
N ARG A 246 31.70 7.42 -59.89
CA ARG A 246 32.79 8.39 -59.99
C ARG A 246 34.00 7.84 -60.76
N GLY A 247 34.32 6.55 -60.57
CA GLY A 247 35.33 5.86 -61.36
C GLY A 247 34.99 5.86 -62.85
N ASP A 248 33.75 5.48 -63.18
CA ASP A 248 33.25 5.47 -64.56
C ASP A 248 33.23 6.87 -65.19
N PHE A 249 32.81 7.89 -64.44
CA PHE A 249 32.84 9.28 -64.91
C PHE A 249 34.25 9.71 -65.29
N ASN A 250 35.25 9.44 -64.43
CA ASN A 250 36.65 9.78 -64.71
C ASN A 250 37.13 9.07 -65.99
N LYS A 251 36.84 7.77 -66.12
CA LYS A 251 37.18 6.99 -67.32
C LYS A 251 36.54 7.55 -68.58
N HIS A 252 35.29 7.99 -68.52
CA HIS A 252 34.61 8.62 -69.64
C HIS A 252 35.18 10.00 -69.97
N SER A 253 35.55 10.79 -68.95
CA SER A 253 36.22 12.08 -69.12
C SER A 253 37.55 11.93 -69.87
N ASP A 254 38.38 10.96 -69.48
CA ASP A 254 39.65 10.66 -70.17
C ASP A 254 39.43 10.23 -71.62
N ARG A 255 38.40 9.40 -71.88
CA ARG A 255 38.03 8.99 -73.24
C ARG A 255 37.59 10.18 -74.09
N LEU A 256 36.83 11.12 -73.52
CA LEU A 256 36.38 12.32 -74.22
C LEU A 256 37.57 13.21 -74.61
N LEU A 257 38.53 13.42 -73.70
CA LEU A 257 39.75 14.19 -74.00
C LEU A 257 40.55 13.55 -75.15
N ASN A 258 40.68 12.23 -75.14
CA ASN A 258 41.35 11.50 -76.22
C ASN A 258 40.61 11.65 -77.56
N LEU A 259 39.27 11.60 -77.56
CA LEU A 259 38.47 11.82 -78.76
C LEU A 259 38.61 13.25 -79.29
N GLU A 260 38.64 14.26 -78.42
CA GLU A 260 38.83 15.65 -78.83
C GLU A 260 40.22 15.88 -79.44
N SER A 261 41.26 15.27 -78.86
CA SER A 261 42.61 15.25 -79.44
C SER A 261 42.63 14.60 -80.83
N ASN A 262 41.96 13.45 -80.98
CA ASN A 262 41.86 12.76 -82.27
C ASN A 262 41.06 13.57 -83.29
N ARG A 263 39.96 14.23 -82.89
CA ARG A 263 39.20 15.15 -83.74
C ARG A 263 40.09 16.28 -84.24
N ALA A 264 40.91 16.89 -83.39
CA ALA A 264 41.84 17.94 -83.79
C ALA A 264 42.86 17.44 -84.81
N LYS A 265 43.37 16.20 -84.67
CA LYS A 265 44.25 15.57 -85.67
C LYS A 265 43.54 15.39 -87.01
N VAL A 266 42.32 14.84 -86.99
CA VAL A 266 41.51 14.65 -88.21
C VAL A 266 41.25 15.99 -88.90
N LEU A 267 40.90 17.04 -88.14
CA LEU A 267 40.66 18.37 -88.69
C LEU A 267 41.91 18.92 -89.39
N LYS A 268 43.10 18.78 -88.78
CA LYS A 268 44.38 19.16 -89.43
C LYS A 268 44.61 18.41 -90.74
N THR A 269 44.35 17.10 -90.75
CA THR A 269 44.48 16.28 -91.96
C THR A 269 43.49 16.70 -93.05
N VAL A 270 42.25 16.99 -92.69
CA VAL A 270 41.22 17.47 -93.63
C VAL A 270 41.61 18.83 -94.21
N THR A 271 42.09 19.77 -93.40
CA THR A 271 42.61 21.06 -93.87
C THR A 271 43.77 20.86 -94.86
N PHE A 272 44.75 20.02 -94.51
CA PHE A 272 45.86 19.70 -95.42
C PHE A 272 45.39 19.09 -96.75
N ALA A 273 44.42 18.15 -96.71
CA ALA A 273 43.86 17.56 -97.92
C ALA A 273 43.13 18.61 -98.79
N ASN A 274 42.41 19.55 -98.17
CA ASN A 274 41.79 20.67 -98.89
C ASN A 274 42.84 21.59 -99.55
N ASP A 275 43.98 21.82 -98.90
CA ASP A 275 45.10 22.61 -99.47
C ASP A 275 45.80 21.91 -100.63
N LEU A 276 45.80 20.57 -100.66
CA LEU A 276 46.32 19.79 -101.79
C LEU A 276 45.43 19.84 -103.01
N LYS A 277 44.10 19.98 -102.85
CA LYS A 277 43.12 19.98 -103.94
C LYS A 277 43.46 20.97 -105.08
N PRO A 278 43.75 22.27 -104.83
CA PRO A 278 44.13 23.19 -105.90
C PRO A 278 45.49 22.86 -106.51
N LYS A 279 46.45 22.35 -105.73
CA LYS A 279 47.77 21.95 -106.24
C LYS A 279 47.66 20.79 -107.23
N VAL A 280 46.88 19.77 -106.90
CA VAL A 280 46.59 18.64 -107.78
C VAL A 280 45.81 19.09 -109.02
N TYR A 281 44.85 20.01 -108.86
CA TYR A 281 44.12 20.58 -110.00
C TYR A 281 45.05 21.33 -110.97
N ASN A 282 45.95 22.17 -110.45
CA ASN A 282 46.95 22.87 -111.26
C ASN A 282 47.89 21.89 -111.96
N LEU A 283 48.40 20.89 -111.23
CA LEU A 283 49.25 19.85 -111.81
C LEU A 283 48.52 19.09 -112.94
N LYS A 284 47.24 18.73 -112.75
CA LYS A 284 46.42 18.10 -113.78
C LYS A 284 46.26 19.00 -115.01
N LYS A 285 46.06 20.31 -114.81
CA LYS A 285 45.98 21.30 -115.90
C LYS A 285 47.31 21.42 -116.66
N ASP A 286 48.42 21.43 -115.94
CA ASP A 286 49.76 21.50 -116.53
C ASP A 286 50.06 20.24 -117.36
N PHE A 287 49.73 19.05 -116.85
CA PHE A 287 49.84 17.81 -117.61
C PHE A 287 48.97 17.83 -118.88
N ALA A 288 47.72 18.31 -118.79
CA ALA A 288 46.85 18.44 -119.95
C ALA A 288 47.38 19.44 -121.01
N ARG A 289 48.18 20.44 -120.60
CA ARG A 289 48.87 21.36 -121.51
C ARG A 289 50.13 20.74 -122.13
N LEU A 290 50.83 19.89 -121.38
CA LEU A 290 52.04 19.21 -121.85
C LEU A 290 51.73 18.12 -122.88
N GLU A 291 50.60 17.43 -122.72
CA GLU A 291 50.15 16.35 -123.61
C GLU A 291 50.16 16.71 -125.11
N PRO A 292 49.53 17.81 -125.59
CA PRO A 292 49.60 18.19 -127.00
C PRO A 292 51.01 18.56 -127.47
N MET A 293 51.85 19.13 -126.59
CA MET A 293 53.24 19.46 -126.93
C MET A 293 54.08 18.19 -127.14
N ILE A 294 53.88 17.16 -126.32
CA ILE A 294 54.53 15.86 -126.50
C ILE A 294 54.06 15.21 -127.80
N ASN A 295 52.76 15.25 -128.10
CA ASN A 295 52.21 14.72 -129.35
C ASN A 295 52.79 15.46 -130.57
N GLU A 296 52.90 16.79 -130.50
CA GLU A 296 53.51 17.59 -131.57
C GLU A 296 55.01 17.25 -131.74
N LEU A 297 55.77 17.16 -130.64
CA LEU A 297 57.18 16.80 -130.68
C LEU A 297 57.36 15.39 -131.28
N THR A 298 56.51 14.44 -130.89
CA THR A 298 56.50 13.07 -131.43
C THR A 298 56.27 13.07 -132.94
N LEU A 299 55.31 13.87 -133.44
CA LEU A 299 55.06 14.03 -134.87
C LEU A 299 56.24 14.67 -135.60
N ARG A 300 56.88 15.69 -135.01
CA ARG A 300 58.06 16.35 -135.59
C ARG A 300 59.25 15.38 -135.69
N ILE A 301 59.48 14.57 -134.65
CA ILE A 301 60.51 13.52 -134.68
C ILE A 301 60.18 12.51 -135.77
N GLY A 302 58.93 12.06 -135.90
CA GLY A 302 58.50 11.14 -136.97
C GLY A 302 58.81 11.69 -138.37
N ARG A 303 58.40 12.94 -138.65
CA ARG A 303 58.72 13.61 -139.92
C ARG A 303 60.22 13.73 -140.18
N LEU A 304 61.00 14.07 -139.15
CA LEU A 304 62.45 14.17 -139.28
C LEU A 304 63.09 12.81 -139.58
N VAL A 305 62.62 11.73 -138.96
CA VAL A 305 63.06 10.36 -139.24
C VAL A 305 62.75 10.00 -140.70
N ASP A 306 61.54 10.31 -141.19
CA ASP A 306 61.16 10.10 -142.59
C ASP A 306 62.07 10.89 -143.56
N ASP A 307 62.32 12.16 -143.27
CA ASP A 307 63.21 13.02 -144.07
C ASP A 307 64.66 12.48 -144.10
N ILE A 308 65.17 11.99 -142.96
CA ILE A 308 66.51 11.39 -142.87
C ILE A 308 66.57 10.09 -143.69
N LEU A 309 65.57 9.21 -143.57
CA LEU A 309 65.50 7.97 -144.36
C LEU A 309 65.43 8.26 -145.86
N GLN A 310 64.72 9.31 -146.27
CA GLN A 310 64.66 9.72 -147.67
C GLN A 310 66.03 10.23 -148.17
N ARG A 311 66.71 11.06 -147.38
CA ARG A 311 68.09 11.51 -147.71
C ARG A 311 69.08 10.34 -147.75
N GLU A 312 68.93 9.36 -146.87
CA GLU A 312 69.76 8.15 -146.90
C GLU A 312 69.60 7.39 -148.23
N LYS A 313 68.36 7.21 -148.72
CA LYS A 313 68.10 6.63 -150.04
C LYS A 313 68.74 7.44 -151.17
N GLU A 314 68.65 8.77 -151.11
CA GLU A 314 69.29 9.65 -152.09
C GLU A 314 70.82 9.52 -152.07
N ILE A 315 71.44 9.42 -150.90
CA ILE A 315 72.88 9.18 -150.75
C ILE A 315 73.28 7.82 -151.32
N VAL A 316 72.50 6.76 -151.04
CA VAL A 316 72.75 5.42 -151.62
C VAL A 316 72.68 5.46 -153.15
N PHE A 317 71.66 6.11 -153.71
CA PHE A 317 71.53 6.29 -155.16
C PHE A 317 72.66 7.13 -155.78
N LEU A 318 73.08 8.20 -155.11
CA LEU A 318 74.22 9.02 -155.56
C LEU A 318 75.54 8.23 -155.49
N ASN A 319 75.75 7.44 -154.44
CA ASN A 319 76.91 6.56 -154.31
C ASN A 319 76.94 5.50 -155.41
N GLU A 320 75.80 4.94 -155.78
CA GLU A 320 75.70 4.01 -156.91
C GLU A 320 76.09 4.69 -158.23
N LYS A 321 75.59 5.90 -158.50
CA LYS A 321 76.01 6.69 -159.66
C LYS A 321 77.50 7.02 -159.64
N LEU A 322 78.06 7.36 -158.49
CA LEU A 322 79.50 7.61 -158.30
C LEU A 322 80.32 6.35 -158.60
N SER A 323 79.86 5.18 -158.14
CA SER A 323 80.47 3.89 -158.47
C SER A 323 80.48 3.65 -159.98
N ASN A 324 79.35 3.86 -160.66
CA ASN A 324 79.25 3.71 -162.11
C ASN A 324 80.18 4.69 -162.87
N LEU A 325 80.25 5.94 -162.42
CA LEU A 325 81.21 6.92 -162.95
C LEU A 325 82.66 6.50 -162.73
N THR A 326 82.96 5.89 -161.58
CA THR A 326 84.29 5.35 -161.28
C THR A 326 84.62 4.18 -162.21
N THR A 327 83.64 3.31 -162.51
CA THR A 327 83.78 2.24 -163.52
C THR A 327 84.03 2.81 -164.92
N VAL A 328 83.25 3.80 -165.36
CA VAL A 328 83.47 4.48 -166.65
C VAL A 328 84.83 5.17 -166.67
N GLN A 329 85.28 5.76 -165.56
CA GLN A 329 86.61 6.35 -165.46
C GLN A 329 87.71 5.29 -165.61
N THR A 330 87.54 4.10 -165.02
CA THR A 330 88.45 2.97 -165.24
C THR A 330 88.42 2.47 -166.68
N GLU A 331 87.25 2.38 -167.31
CA GLU A 331 87.12 2.00 -168.73
C GLU A 331 87.76 3.04 -169.67
N ILE A 332 87.60 4.34 -169.39
CA ILE A 332 88.28 5.41 -170.13
C ILE A 332 89.79 5.32 -169.94
N LYS A 333 90.25 4.98 -168.74
CA LYS A 333 91.67 4.75 -168.47
C LYS A 333 92.18 3.53 -169.24
N ASP A 334 91.43 2.44 -169.27
CA ASP A 334 91.78 1.23 -170.01
C ASP A 334 91.79 1.48 -171.53
N MET A 335 90.79 2.19 -172.08
CA MET A 335 90.78 2.63 -173.47
C MET A 335 91.94 3.57 -173.78
N LYS A 336 92.31 4.46 -172.85
CA LYS A 336 93.48 5.34 -173.00
C LYS A 336 94.78 4.51 -173.05
N ASP A 337 94.91 3.49 -172.20
CA ASP A 337 96.04 2.58 -172.19
C ASP A 337 96.07 1.71 -173.49
N GLU A 338 94.91 1.34 -174.04
CA GLU A 338 94.76 0.65 -175.33
C GLU A 338 95.12 1.53 -176.54
N ILE A 339 94.70 2.80 -176.56
CA ILE A 339 95.11 3.79 -177.58
C ILE A 339 96.63 4.02 -177.54
N THR A 340 97.23 4.01 -176.35
CA THR A 340 98.69 4.12 -176.19
C THR A 340 99.39 2.91 -176.82
N LYS A 341 98.81 1.69 -176.71
CA LYS A 341 99.31 0.50 -177.41
C LYS A 341 99.15 0.53 -178.94
N ILE A 342 98.08 1.13 -179.46
CA ILE A 342 97.89 1.29 -180.92
C ILE A 342 98.90 2.30 -181.50
N LEU A 343 99.25 3.33 -180.72
CA LEU A 343 100.27 4.32 -181.10
C LEU A 343 101.70 3.76 -181.11
N ASP A 344 101.99 2.68 -180.36
CA ASP A 344 103.30 2.00 -180.34
C ASP A 344 103.47 0.94 -181.48
N MET A 345 102.46 0.72 -182.32
CA MET A 345 102.52 -0.19 -183.48
C MET A 345 102.63 0.51 -184.84
N ASN A 346 102.74 1.83 -184.86
CA ASN A 346 103.24 2.64 -185.99
C ASN A 346 104.66 3.13 -185.69
#